data_AF-A0A7W3P8J9-F1
#
_entry.id   AF-A0A7W3P8J9-F1
#
_cell.length_a   1.000
_cell.length_b   1.000
_cell.length_c   1.000
_cell.angle_alpha   90.00
_cell.angle_beta   90.00
_cell.angle_gamma   90.00
#
_symmetry.space_group_name_H-M   'P 1'
#
loop_
_entity.id
_entity.type
_entity.pdbx_description
1 polymer ?
#
loop_
_entity_poly.entity_id
_entity_poly.type
_entity_poly.pdbx_seq_one_letter_code
_entity_poly.pdbx_strand_id
1 'polypeptide(L)'
;MKTNTEQAWQRHQTPTAIRNEGFSRRLRGLDEDEVRDYLDLLADQVQGTERHMQELQADNDRLRAELDRLQAEIGPLRELADRTPAEERVNDQVVELFSQAQLVAEEMVEDVSREARQRLGQAREQERKIIEEAMQTAQRTLRDAQAMVMRTGPGPSAGYAQLEAPLGGDVDQVRSFAQAATAQMQSIMEAFAAQVARLEPRPSAGLDPWGSV
;
A
#
# COMPACT_ATOMS: atom_id res chain seq x y z
N MET A 1 -1.44 -32.18 54.29
CA MET A 1 -0.87 -31.35 55.36
C MET A 1 -1.42 -29.94 55.21
N LYS A 2 -2.51 -29.60 55.92
CA LYS A 2 -3.02 -28.22 55.97
C LYS A 2 -2.07 -27.42 56.85
N THR A 3 -1.46 -26.38 56.31
CA THR A 3 -0.40 -25.63 56.97
C THR A 3 -0.98 -24.85 58.16
N ASN A 4 -0.19 -24.77 59.23
CA ASN A 4 -0.47 -24.10 60.51
C ASN A 4 -1.03 -22.66 60.37
N THR A 5 -0.79 -22.03 59.22
CA THR A 5 -1.30 -20.70 58.85
C THR A 5 -2.79 -20.70 58.50
N GLU A 6 -3.35 -21.70 57.81
CA GLU A 6 -4.81 -21.77 57.53
C GLU A 6 -5.62 -21.99 58.81
N GLN A 7 -5.05 -22.70 59.79
CA GLN A 7 -5.68 -22.95 61.10
C GLN A 7 -5.69 -21.69 62.00
N ALA A 8 -4.77 -20.74 61.79
CA ALA A 8 -4.71 -19.50 62.55
C ALA A 8 -5.89 -18.57 62.24
N TRP A 9 -6.38 -18.56 60.99
CA TRP A 9 -7.57 -17.81 60.54
C TRP A 9 -8.91 -18.51 60.89
N GLN A 10 -8.90 -19.63 61.61
CA GLN A 10 -10.12 -20.37 61.97
C GLN A 10 -10.56 -20.14 63.42
N ARG A 11 -9.77 -19.40 64.22
CA ARG A 11 -10.12 -19.03 65.60
C ARG A 11 -10.69 -17.61 65.67
N HIS A 12 -11.65 -17.29 64.80
CA HIS A 12 -12.44 -16.07 64.98
C HIS A 12 -13.58 -16.40 65.94
N GLN A 13 -13.67 -15.68 67.05
CA GLN A 13 -14.91 -15.65 67.83
C GLN A 13 -15.99 -15.03 66.94
N THR A 14 -17.19 -15.61 66.92
CA THR A 14 -18.31 -14.99 66.21
C THR A 14 -18.63 -13.63 66.84
N PRO A 15 -19.17 -12.66 66.11
CA PRO A 15 -19.61 -11.38 66.69
C PRO A 15 -20.49 -11.56 67.92
N THR A 16 -21.36 -12.57 67.90
CA THR A 16 -22.22 -12.94 69.05
C THR A 16 -21.42 -13.51 70.23
N ALA A 17 -20.35 -14.25 69.99
CA ALA A 17 -19.49 -14.74 71.07
C ALA A 17 -18.73 -13.59 71.73
N ILE A 18 -18.22 -12.64 70.93
CA ILE A 18 -17.50 -11.45 71.42
C ILE A 18 -18.40 -10.61 72.33
N ARG A 19 -19.67 -10.36 71.93
CA ARG A 19 -20.62 -9.58 72.75
C ARG A 19 -21.00 -10.25 74.07
N ASN A 20 -20.95 -11.57 74.11
CA ASN A 20 -21.34 -12.36 75.27
C ASN A 20 -20.14 -12.86 76.10
N GLU A 21 -18.93 -12.39 75.79
CA GLU A 21 -17.72 -12.82 76.49
C GLU A 21 -17.72 -12.34 77.94
N GLY A 22 -17.47 -13.26 78.87
CA GLY A 22 -17.49 -12.99 80.30
C GLY A 22 -16.09 -12.91 80.89
N PHE A 23 -15.74 -11.79 81.52
CA PHE A 23 -14.45 -11.61 82.19
C PHE A 23 -14.54 -11.73 83.72
N SER A 24 -13.51 -12.32 84.34
CA SER A 24 -13.39 -12.37 85.81
C SER A 24 -13.06 -11.00 86.39
N ARG A 25 -13.77 -10.58 87.45
CA ARG A 25 -13.52 -9.30 88.15
C ARG A 25 -12.33 -9.41 89.13
N ARG A 26 -11.50 -8.37 89.21
CA ARG A 26 -10.36 -8.24 90.16
C ARG A 26 -10.34 -6.85 90.80
N LEU A 27 -9.77 -6.72 92.01
CA LEU A 27 -9.73 -5.48 92.83
C LEU A 27 -9.15 -4.24 92.12
N ARG A 28 -8.28 -4.44 91.12
CA ARG A 28 -7.85 -3.44 90.14
C ARG A 28 -8.04 -4.07 88.76
N GLY A 29 -9.13 -3.72 88.10
CA GLY A 29 -9.49 -4.20 86.77
C GLY A 29 -9.80 -3.03 85.83
N LEU A 30 -10.04 -3.36 84.56
CA LEU A 30 -10.60 -2.42 83.58
C LEU A 30 -12.05 -2.10 83.94
N ASP A 31 -12.53 -0.93 83.51
CA ASP A 31 -13.93 -0.54 83.64
C ASP A 31 -14.81 -1.50 82.82
N GLU A 32 -15.87 -2.02 83.44
CA GLU A 32 -16.72 -3.02 82.81
C GLU A 32 -17.55 -2.45 81.67
N ASP A 33 -18.01 -1.19 81.79
CA ASP A 33 -18.82 -0.56 80.75
C ASP A 33 -17.93 -0.19 79.55
N GLU A 34 -16.72 0.31 79.79
CA GLU A 34 -15.73 0.58 78.72
C GLU A 34 -15.33 -0.70 77.98
N VAL A 35 -15.16 -1.82 78.70
CA VAL A 35 -14.88 -3.12 78.09
C VAL A 35 -16.07 -3.61 77.26
N ARG A 36 -17.31 -3.45 77.74
CA ARG A 36 -18.50 -3.82 76.96
C ARG A 36 -18.64 -2.98 75.69
N ASP A 37 -18.46 -1.67 75.77
CA ASP A 37 -18.50 -0.78 74.60
C ASP A 37 -17.42 -1.15 73.56
N TYR A 38 -16.21 -1.50 74.03
CA TYR A 38 -15.14 -1.96 73.17
C TYR A 38 -15.45 -3.32 72.52
N LEU A 39 -16.04 -4.26 73.26
CA LEU A 39 -16.46 -5.55 72.72
C LEU A 39 -17.56 -5.39 71.66
N ASP A 40 -18.50 -4.46 71.86
CA ASP A 40 -19.53 -4.17 70.86
C ASP A 40 -18.92 -3.61 69.57
N LEU A 41 -17.98 -2.67 69.68
CA LEU A 41 -17.23 -2.15 68.53
C LEU A 41 -16.43 -3.25 67.83
N LEU A 42 -15.76 -4.12 68.58
CA LEU A 42 -14.99 -5.24 68.03
C LEU A 42 -15.92 -6.25 67.32
N ALA A 43 -17.07 -6.56 67.90
CA ALA A 43 -18.06 -7.43 67.28
C ALA A 43 -18.60 -6.84 65.97
N ASP A 44 -18.88 -5.53 65.93
CA ASP A 44 -19.28 -4.84 64.70
C ASP A 44 -18.20 -4.89 63.62
N GLN A 45 -16.94 -4.68 63.99
CA GLN A 45 -15.81 -4.77 63.07
C GLN A 45 -15.64 -6.18 62.50
N VAL A 46 -15.71 -7.22 63.35
CA VAL A 46 -15.64 -8.62 62.90
C VAL A 46 -16.81 -8.95 61.98
N GLN A 47 -18.02 -8.51 62.31
CA GLN A 47 -19.18 -8.73 61.45
C GLN A 47 -19.05 -8.02 60.10
N GLY A 48 -18.45 -6.83 60.08
CA GLY A 48 -18.16 -6.09 58.84
C GLY A 48 -17.12 -6.78 57.97
N THR A 49 -16.02 -7.25 58.56
CA THR A 49 -14.96 -7.96 57.82
C THR A 49 -15.44 -9.32 57.31
N GLU A 50 -16.25 -10.05 58.07
CA GLU A 50 -16.87 -11.30 57.63
C GLU A 50 -17.79 -11.08 56.42
N ARG A 51 -18.63 -10.04 56.45
CA ARG A 51 -19.48 -9.69 55.29
C ARG A 51 -18.65 -9.37 54.06
N HIS A 52 -17.61 -8.55 54.22
CA HIS A 52 -16.74 -8.19 53.10
C HIS A 52 -15.98 -9.42 52.54
N MET A 53 -15.55 -10.33 53.41
CA MET A 53 -14.92 -11.59 52.97
C MET A 53 -15.90 -12.47 52.19
N GLN A 54 -17.15 -12.56 52.63
CA GLN A 54 -18.20 -13.30 51.91
C GLN A 54 -18.50 -12.70 50.53
N GLU A 55 -18.56 -11.37 50.43
CA GLU A 55 -18.71 -10.66 49.16
C GLU A 55 -17.55 -10.97 48.21
N LEU A 56 -16.31 -10.84 48.70
CA LEU A 56 -15.10 -11.15 47.90
C LEU A 56 -15.05 -12.61 47.46
N GLN A 57 -15.49 -13.55 48.30
CA GLN A 57 -15.58 -14.96 47.95
C GLN A 57 -16.63 -15.20 46.85
N ALA A 58 -17.82 -14.60 46.98
CA ALA A 58 -18.86 -14.68 45.96
C ALA A 58 -18.42 -14.10 44.61
N ASP A 59 -17.71 -12.96 44.63
CA ASP A 59 -17.14 -12.36 43.43
C ASP A 59 -16.04 -13.24 42.82
N ASN A 60 -15.18 -13.85 43.65
CA ASN A 60 -14.16 -14.76 43.17
C ASN A 60 -14.77 -16.00 42.49
N ASP A 61 -15.80 -16.58 43.09
CA ASP A 61 -16.52 -17.72 42.54
C ASP A 61 -17.22 -17.37 41.22
N ARG A 62 -17.80 -16.17 41.13
CA ARG A 62 -18.38 -15.64 39.88
C ARG A 62 -17.33 -15.47 38.78
N LEU A 63 -16.19 -14.85 39.10
CA LEU A 63 -15.10 -14.65 38.14
C LEU A 63 -14.51 -15.97 37.67
N ARG A 64 -14.37 -16.97 38.56
CA ARG A 64 -13.94 -18.31 38.19
C ARG A 64 -14.91 -18.98 37.24
N ALA A 65 -16.21 -18.91 37.52
CA ALA A 65 -17.23 -19.44 36.62
C ALA A 65 -17.22 -18.76 35.23
N GLU A 66 -16.94 -17.46 35.17
CA GLU A 66 -16.80 -16.73 33.91
C GLU A 66 -15.54 -17.13 33.15
N LEU A 67 -14.41 -17.29 33.84
CA LEU A 67 -13.18 -17.82 33.23
C LEU A 67 -13.38 -19.23 32.68
N ASP A 68 -14.02 -20.12 33.44
CA ASP A 68 -14.31 -21.49 32.99
C ASP A 68 -15.20 -21.48 31.73
N ARG A 69 -16.21 -20.59 31.71
CA ARG A 69 -17.07 -20.40 30.52
C ARG A 69 -16.27 -19.91 29.32
N LEU A 70 -15.45 -18.87 29.48
CA LEU A 70 -14.64 -18.31 28.39
C LEU A 70 -13.60 -19.33 27.89
N GLN A 71 -13.00 -20.10 28.79
CA GLN A 71 -12.09 -21.18 28.42
C GLN A 71 -12.81 -22.28 27.63
N ALA A 72 -14.03 -22.65 28.02
CA ALA A 72 -14.85 -23.60 27.28
C ALA A 72 -15.27 -23.07 25.91
N GLU A 73 -15.46 -21.76 25.75
CA GLU A 73 -15.77 -21.12 24.46
C GLU A 73 -14.54 -21.04 23.54
N ILE A 74 -13.37 -20.70 24.11
CA ILE A 74 -12.12 -20.54 23.35
C ILE A 74 -11.47 -21.89 23.02
N GLY A 75 -11.65 -22.92 23.84
CA GLY A 75 -11.06 -24.25 23.63
C GLY A 75 -11.33 -24.83 22.23
N PRO A 76 -12.59 -24.93 21.79
CA PRO A 76 -12.94 -25.39 20.46
C PRO A 76 -12.41 -24.50 19.33
N LEU A 77 -12.35 -23.18 19.53
CA LEU A 77 -11.81 -22.23 18.55
C LEU A 77 -10.29 -22.41 18.39
N ARG A 78 -9.57 -22.64 19.49
CA ARG A 78 -8.13 -22.95 19.46
C ARG A 78 -7.87 -24.30 18.80
N GLU A 79 -8.65 -25.33 19.15
CA GLU A 79 -8.51 -26.65 18.53
C GLU A 79 -8.82 -26.61 17.03
N LEU A 80 -9.78 -25.80 16.60
CA LEU A 80 -10.05 -25.55 15.19
C LEU A 80 -8.87 -24.82 14.52
N ALA A 81 -8.36 -23.75 15.14
CA ALA A 81 -7.20 -23.01 14.64
C ALA A 81 -5.97 -23.92 14.48
N ASP A 82 -5.65 -24.75 15.48
CA ASP A 82 -4.54 -25.70 15.44
C ASP A 82 -4.73 -26.81 14.38
N ARG A 83 -5.97 -27.20 14.08
CA ARG A 83 -6.29 -28.17 13.01
C ARG A 83 -6.26 -27.59 11.61
N THR A 84 -6.31 -26.26 11.48
CA THR A 84 -6.11 -25.57 10.20
C THR A 84 -4.75 -24.90 10.19
N PRO A 85 -3.70 -25.54 9.63
CA PRO A 85 -2.47 -24.85 9.22
C PRO A 85 -2.78 -23.96 7.99
N ALA A 86 -3.71 -23.04 8.13
CA ALA A 86 -4.07 -22.09 7.09
C ALA A 86 -2.87 -21.22 6.76
N GLU A 87 -2.05 -20.86 7.75
CA GLU A 87 -0.83 -20.08 7.55
C GLU A 87 0.21 -20.83 6.70
N GLU A 88 0.42 -22.12 6.97
CA GLU A 88 1.41 -22.91 6.23
C GLU A 88 0.95 -23.24 4.81
N ARG A 89 -0.33 -23.61 4.61
CA ARG A 89 -0.89 -23.84 3.27
C ARG A 89 -0.98 -22.56 2.42
N VAL A 90 -1.30 -21.42 3.03
CA VAL A 90 -1.33 -20.13 2.32
C VAL A 90 0.08 -19.72 1.93
N ASN A 91 1.08 -19.96 2.78
CA ASN A 91 2.48 -19.69 2.43
C ASN A 91 2.93 -20.53 1.22
N ASP A 92 2.68 -21.84 1.22
CA ASP A 92 3.02 -22.72 0.09
C ASP A 92 2.32 -22.28 -1.21
N GLN A 93 1.03 -21.94 -1.13
CA GLN A 93 0.26 -21.48 -2.29
C GLN A 93 0.75 -20.12 -2.81
N VAL A 94 1.17 -19.21 -1.92
CA VAL A 94 1.75 -17.91 -2.30
C VAL A 94 3.12 -18.10 -2.95
N VAL A 95 3.95 -19.00 -2.43
CA VAL A 95 5.26 -19.34 -3.02
C VAL A 95 5.07 -19.95 -4.42
N GLU A 96 4.11 -20.87 -4.58
CA GLU A 96 3.79 -21.45 -5.88
C GLU A 96 3.29 -20.38 -6.86
N LEU A 97 2.36 -19.53 -6.44
CA LEU A 97 1.85 -18.44 -7.28
C LEU A 97 2.96 -17.45 -7.69
N PHE A 98 3.90 -17.15 -6.79
CA PHE A 98 5.03 -16.27 -7.10
C PHE A 98 5.98 -16.91 -8.11
N SER A 99 6.22 -18.22 -8.00
CA SER A 99 7.02 -18.97 -8.97
C SER A 99 6.36 -18.99 -10.36
N GLN A 100 5.04 -19.17 -10.43
CA GLN A 100 4.27 -19.12 -11.67
C GLN A 100 4.28 -17.70 -12.28
N ALA A 101 4.07 -16.67 -11.46
CA ALA A 101 4.10 -15.28 -11.92
C ALA A 101 5.47 -14.88 -12.46
N GLN A 102 6.57 -15.37 -11.86
CA GLN A 102 7.91 -15.12 -12.36
C GLN A 102 8.15 -15.77 -13.72
N LEU A 103 7.73 -17.02 -13.91
CA LEU A 103 7.84 -17.70 -15.21
C LEU A 103 7.08 -16.96 -16.32
N VAL A 104 5.86 -16.51 -16.03
CA VAL A 104 5.04 -15.73 -16.99
C VAL A 104 5.68 -14.37 -17.29
N ALA A 105 6.26 -13.72 -16.29
CA ALA A 105 6.96 -12.45 -16.49
C ALA A 105 8.21 -12.63 -17.38
N GLU A 106 8.98 -13.69 -17.16
CA GLU A 106 10.16 -14.02 -17.98
C GLU A 106 9.77 -14.31 -19.43
N GLU A 107 8.71 -15.10 -19.64
CA GLU A 107 8.16 -15.37 -20.98
C GLU A 107 7.69 -14.09 -21.68
N MET A 108 6.96 -13.23 -20.96
CA MET A 108 6.50 -11.94 -21.51
C MET A 108 7.67 -11.03 -21.89
N VAL A 109 8.75 -10.99 -21.09
CA VAL A 109 9.95 -10.21 -21.43
C VAL A 109 10.61 -10.78 -22.69
N GLU A 110 10.69 -12.10 -22.82
CA GLU A 110 11.24 -12.74 -24.01
C GLU A 110 10.41 -12.39 -25.26
N ASP A 111 9.08 -12.47 -25.17
CA ASP A 111 8.18 -12.15 -26.27
C ASP A 111 8.25 -10.68 -26.68
N VAL A 112 8.21 -9.75 -25.71
CA VAL A 112 8.38 -8.32 -25.98
C VAL A 112 9.76 -8.06 -26.61
N SER A 113 10.81 -8.75 -26.18
CA SER A 113 12.14 -8.60 -26.77
C SER A 113 12.19 -9.08 -28.22
N ARG A 114 11.50 -10.18 -28.54
CA ARG A 114 11.37 -10.70 -29.92
C ARG A 114 10.61 -9.72 -30.79
N GLU A 115 9.47 -9.22 -30.31
CA GLU A 115 8.64 -8.27 -31.05
C GLU A 115 9.39 -6.95 -31.30
N ALA A 116 10.09 -6.42 -30.30
CA ALA A 116 10.89 -5.21 -30.44
C ALA A 116 11.98 -5.36 -31.52
N ARG A 117 12.68 -6.50 -31.54
CA ARG A 117 13.68 -6.81 -32.58
C ARG A 117 13.05 -6.89 -33.96
N GLN A 118 11.89 -7.51 -34.09
CA GLN A 118 11.17 -7.60 -35.36
C GLN A 118 10.73 -6.22 -35.86
N ARG A 119 10.12 -5.40 -34.99
CA ARG A 119 9.70 -4.03 -35.33
C ARG A 119 10.88 -3.15 -35.73
N LEU A 120 12.00 -3.24 -35.02
CA LEU A 120 13.24 -2.54 -35.38
C LEU A 120 13.78 -2.99 -36.74
N GLY A 121 13.70 -4.29 -37.04
CA GLY A 121 14.05 -4.84 -38.35
C GLY A 121 13.19 -4.26 -39.47
N GLN A 122 11.87 -4.25 -39.28
CA GLN A 122 10.91 -3.68 -40.23
C GLN A 122 11.13 -2.17 -40.45
N ALA A 123 11.33 -1.41 -39.38
CA ALA A 123 11.60 0.02 -39.47
C ALA A 123 12.88 0.33 -40.27
N ARG A 124 13.95 -0.44 -40.04
CA ARG A 124 15.21 -0.32 -40.80
C ARG A 124 15.04 -0.66 -42.28
N GLU A 125 14.21 -1.65 -42.59
CA GLU A 125 13.94 -2.00 -43.99
C GLU A 125 13.13 -0.90 -44.70
N GLN A 126 12.12 -0.34 -44.01
CA GLN A 126 11.35 0.80 -44.51
C GLN A 126 12.24 2.04 -44.72
N GLU A 127 13.11 2.34 -43.76
CA GLU A 127 14.08 3.44 -43.87
C GLU A 127 14.97 3.28 -45.11
N ARG A 128 15.48 2.06 -45.37
CA ARG A 128 16.28 1.78 -46.57
C ARG A 128 15.49 2.05 -47.86
N LYS A 129 14.22 1.62 -47.93
CA LYS A 129 13.35 1.86 -49.10
C LYS A 129 13.12 3.35 -49.32
N ILE A 130 12.81 4.10 -48.26
CA ILE A 130 12.61 5.56 -48.34
C ILE A 130 13.88 6.26 -48.82
N ILE A 131 15.05 5.89 -48.29
CA ILE A 131 16.32 6.47 -48.72
C ILE A 131 16.58 6.17 -50.20
N GLU A 132 16.35 4.93 -50.64
CA GLU A 132 16.53 4.53 -52.04
C GLU A 132 15.59 5.30 -52.98
N GLU A 133 14.31 5.43 -52.63
CA GLU A 133 13.32 6.22 -53.38
C GLU A 133 13.69 7.71 -53.43
N ALA A 134 14.15 8.28 -52.31
CA ALA A 134 14.61 9.66 -52.26
C ALA A 134 15.85 9.88 -53.14
N MET A 135 16.81 8.95 -53.13
CA MET A 135 17.97 8.99 -54.02
C MET A 135 17.58 8.91 -55.49
N GLN A 136 16.67 8.00 -55.86
CA GLN A 136 16.18 7.90 -57.24
C GLN A 136 15.46 9.18 -57.68
N THR A 137 14.64 9.75 -56.80
CA THR A 137 13.93 11.01 -57.08
C THR A 137 14.91 12.16 -57.26
N ALA A 138 15.91 12.27 -56.39
CA ALA A 138 16.98 13.28 -56.51
C ALA A 138 17.79 13.11 -57.80
N GLN A 139 18.07 11.88 -58.24
CA GLN A 139 18.74 11.64 -59.51
C GLN A 139 17.89 12.05 -60.71
N ARG A 140 16.57 11.81 -60.66
CA ARG A 140 15.64 12.25 -61.72
C ARG A 140 15.58 13.76 -61.79
N THR A 141 15.40 14.45 -60.67
CA THR A 141 15.35 15.92 -60.64
C THR A 141 16.65 16.55 -61.13
N LEU A 142 17.81 15.98 -60.76
CA LEU A 142 19.10 16.42 -61.29
C LEU A 142 19.21 16.22 -62.80
N ARG A 143 18.74 15.08 -63.33
CA ARG A 143 18.76 14.81 -64.77
C ARG A 143 17.83 15.75 -65.52
N ASP A 144 16.64 16.00 -65.00
CA ASP A 144 15.67 16.92 -65.60
C ASP A 144 16.20 18.36 -65.58
N ALA A 145 16.84 18.80 -64.49
CA ALA A 145 17.52 20.08 -64.40
C ALA A 145 18.69 20.19 -65.41
N GLN A 146 19.50 19.13 -65.56
CA GLN A 146 20.58 19.09 -66.56
C GLN A 146 20.05 19.11 -67.99
N ALA A 147 18.95 18.42 -68.27
CA ALA A 147 18.28 18.46 -69.57
C ALA A 147 17.69 19.84 -69.88
N MET A 148 17.18 20.54 -68.87
CA MET A 148 16.74 21.93 -68.98
C MET A 148 17.92 22.85 -69.32
N VAL A 149 19.06 22.71 -68.63
CA VAL A 149 20.30 23.46 -68.91
C VAL A 149 20.84 23.19 -70.32
N MET A 150 20.74 21.96 -70.82
CA MET A 150 21.13 21.59 -72.19
C MET A 150 20.14 22.11 -73.26
N ARG A 151 18.84 22.21 -72.94
CA ARG A 151 17.83 22.85 -73.82
C ARG A 151 18.02 24.37 -73.91
N THR A 152 18.53 25.01 -72.86
CA THR A 152 18.90 26.42 -72.82
C THR A 152 20.38 26.62 -73.16
N GLY A 153 20.84 26.01 -74.27
CA GLY A 153 22.25 25.93 -74.65
C GLY A 153 23.03 27.27 -74.64
N PRO A 154 24.38 27.23 -74.57
CA PRO A 154 25.20 28.41 -74.38
C PRO A 154 25.22 29.29 -75.64
N GLY A 155 24.63 30.48 -75.55
CA GLY A 155 24.76 31.56 -76.52
C GLY A 155 25.57 32.74 -75.94
N PRO A 156 26.40 33.43 -76.75
CA PRO A 156 27.31 34.46 -76.27
C PRO A 156 26.60 35.79 -75.95
N SER A 157 27.31 36.62 -75.18
CA SER A 157 26.90 37.92 -74.63
C SER A 157 26.24 38.91 -75.62
N ALA A 158 25.15 39.53 -75.19
CA ALA A 158 24.91 40.99 -75.16
C ALA A 158 23.40 41.28 -75.29
N GLY A 159 22.83 41.99 -74.32
CA GLY A 159 21.48 42.53 -74.43
C GLY A 159 20.81 42.68 -73.07
N TYR A 160 21.16 43.73 -72.33
CA TYR A 160 20.28 44.24 -71.30
C TYR A 160 18.95 44.67 -71.96
N ALA A 161 17.86 44.43 -71.24
CA ALA A 161 16.48 44.84 -71.50
C ALA A 161 15.58 43.81 -72.17
N GLN A 162 14.50 43.54 -71.44
CA GLN A 162 13.21 43.05 -71.91
C GLN A 162 13.07 41.55 -72.17
N LEU A 163 12.66 40.82 -71.14
CA LEU A 163 11.41 40.04 -71.10
C LEU A 163 11.20 39.51 -69.68
N GLU A 164 10.24 40.11 -69.00
CA GLU A 164 9.79 39.78 -67.65
C GLU A 164 9.07 38.41 -67.62
N ALA A 165 9.39 37.61 -66.59
CA ALA A 165 8.68 36.40 -66.06
C ALA A 165 8.65 35.11 -66.94
N PRO A 166 8.68 33.89 -66.35
CA PRO A 166 8.31 33.55 -64.97
C PRO A 166 9.34 32.65 -64.23
N LEU A 167 9.98 33.18 -63.19
CA LEU A 167 10.75 32.39 -62.20
C LEU A 167 10.23 32.59 -60.75
N GLY A 168 9.12 33.32 -60.58
CA GLY A 168 8.47 33.52 -59.28
C GLY A 168 7.62 32.34 -58.82
N GLY A 169 7.04 31.59 -59.76
CA GLY A 169 6.12 30.49 -59.46
C GLY A 169 6.77 29.37 -58.65
N ASP A 170 7.96 28.93 -59.05
CA ASP A 170 8.64 27.80 -58.39
C ASP A 170 9.18 28.17 -57.01
N VAL A 171 9.68 29.40 -56.81
CA VAL A 171 10.20 29.85 -55.52
C VAL A 171 9.08 30.09 -54.52
N ASP A 172 7.96 30.68 -54.97
CA ASP A 172 6.79 30.87 -54.12
C ASP A 172 6.09 29.54 -53.82
N GLN A 173 6.07 28.60 -54.76
CA GLN A 173 5.51 27.26 -54.55
C GLN A 173 6.37 26.43 -53.60
N VAL A 174 7.71 26.46 -53.73
CA VAL A 174 8.63 25.83 -52.77
C VAL A 174 8.51 26.48 -51.38
N ARG A 175 8.38 27.81 -51.31
CA ARG A 175 8.19 28.53 -50.04
C ARG A 175 6.84 28.18 -49.40
N SER A 176 5.77 28.07 -50.17
CA SER A 176 4.46 27.66 -49.67
C SER A 176 4.44 26.21 -49.19
N PHE A 177 5.14 25.31 -49.89
CA PHE A 177 5.27 23.90 -49.50
C PHE A 177 6.12 23.75 -48.24
N ALA A 178 7.23 24.49 -48.12
CA ALA A 178 8.04 24.52 -46.90
C ALA A 178 7.24 25.06 -45.70
N GLN A 179 6.43 26.10 -45.90
CA GLN A 179 5.55 26.64 -44.86
C GLN A 179 4.47 25.64 -44.45
N ALA A 180 3.84 24.95 -45.40
CA ALA A 180 2.85 23.91 -45.13
C ALA A 180 3.47 22.71 -44.38
N ALA A 181 4.65 22.26 -44.78
CA ALA A 181 5.38 21.19 -44.11
C ALA A 181 5.77 21.58 -42.68
N THR A 182 6.15 22.84 -42.45
CA THR A 182 6.48 23.36 -41.11
C THR A 182 5.25 23.39 -40.20
N ALA A 183 4.11 23.85 -40.72
CA ALA A 183 2.85 23.84 -39.97
C ALA A 183 2.38 22.41 -39.65
N GLN A 184 2.58 21.48 -40.58
CA GLN A 184 2.23 20.08 -40.39
C GLN A 184 3.13 19.41 -39.34
N MET A 185 4.44 19.69 -39.34
CA MET A 185 5.37 19.22 -38.30
C MET A 185 5.02 19.80 -36.92
N GLN A 186 4.64 21.07 -36.84
CA GLN A 186 4.21 21.70 -35.58
C GLN A 186 2.94 21.04 -35.04
N SER A 187 1.96 20.76 -35.90
CA SER A 187 0.73 20.05 -35.51
C SER A 187 1.00 18.63 -35.01
N ILE A 188 1.90 17.90 -35.67
CA ILE A 188 2.32 16.55 -35.24
C ILE A 188 3.03 16.62 -33.89
N MET A 189 3.92 17.60 -33.69
CA MET A 189 4.63 17.79 -32.41
C MET A 189 3.67 18.16 -31.27
N GLU A 190 2.68 19.01 -31.50
CA GLU A 190 1.64 19.33 -30.51
C GLU A 190 0.77 18.11 -30.18
N ALA A 191 0.40 17.31 -31.19
CA ALA A 191 -0.33 16.07 -30.99
C ALA A 191 0.48 15.06 -30.16
N PHE A 192 1.77 14.89 -30.46
CA PHE A 192 2.66 14.04 -29.66
C PHE A 192 2.85 14.58 -28.24
N ALA A 193 3.02 15.89 -28.05
CA ALA A 193 3.13 16.49 -26.72
C ALA A 193 1.86 16.28 -25.88
N ALA A 194 0.68 16.41 -26.49
CA ALA A 194 -0.59 16.13 -25.84
C ALA A 194 -0.76 14.63 -25.51
N GLN A 195 -0.21 13.74 -26.32
CA GLN A 195 -0.24 12.30 -26.08
C GLN A 195 0.74 11.87 -24.98
N VAL A 196 1.91 12.49 -24.91
CA VAL A 196 2.88 12.31 -23.80
C VAL A 196 2.30 12.84 -22.49
N ALA A 197 1.65 14.00 -22.49
CA ALA A 197 0.98 14.53 -21.29
C ALA A 197 -0.18 13.66 -20.78
N ARG A 198 -0.78 12.83 -21.65
CA ARG A 198 -1.79 11.83 -21.26
C ARG A 198 -1.18 10.53 -20.74
N LEU A 199 0.08 10.26 -21.06
CA LEU A 199 0.81 9.06 -20.65
C LEU A 199 1.68 9.30 -19.41
N GLU A 200 1.95 10.54 -19.04
CA GLU A 200 2.52 10.83 -17.73
C GLU A 200 1.50 10.48 -16.62
N PRO A 201 1.87 9.61 -15.67
CA PRO A 201 1.02 9.31 -14.53
C PRO A 201 0.85 10.59 -13.72
N ARG A 202 -0.41 11.03 -13.58
CA ARG A 202 -0.82 12.10 -12.69
C ARG A 202 -0.17 11.84 -11.32
N PRO A 203 0.55 12.80 -10.70
CA PRO A 203 1.03 12.61 -9.34
C PRO A 203 -0.19 12.32 -8.47
N SER A 204 -0.23 11.12 -7.91
CA SER A 204 -1.24 10.69 -6.95
C SER A 204 -1.20 11.65 -5.78
N ALA A 205 -2.18 12.56 -5.73
CA ALA A 205 -2.53 13.23 -4.50
C ALA A 205 -3.01 12.16 -3.51
N GLY A 206 -2.25 11.98 -2.43
CA GLY A 206 -2.72 11.30 -1.23
C GLY A 206 -2.24 9.86 -1.08
N LEU A 207 -1.10 9.68 -0.42
CA LEU A 207 -0.90 8.64 0.61
C LEU A 207 0.40 8.96 1.35
N ASP A 208 0.27 9.77 2.41
CA ASP A 208 1.25 9.83 3.49
C ASP A 208 1.01 8.61 4.39
N PRO A 209 1.90 7.61 4.47
CA PRO A 209 1.74 6.48 5.39
C PRO A 209 2.41 6.74 6.74
N TRP A 210 3.04 7.90 6.95
CA TRP A 210 3.79 8.18 8.18
C TRP A 210 3.54 9.62 8.63
N GLY A 211 2.51 9.80 9.44
CA GLY A 211 2.51 10.90 10.39
C GLY A 211 3.76 10.79 11.26
N SER A 212 4.55 11.86 11.30
CA SER A 212 5.62 12.03 12.28
C SER A 212 5.44 13.39 12.94
N VAL A 213 5.01 13.32 14.20
CA VAL A 213 5.47 14.04 15.40
C VAL A 213 6.06 15.43 15.18
#